data_AF-A0A7Y2K6M8-F1
#
_entry.id   AF-A0A7Y2K6M8-F1
#
_cell.length_a   1.000
_cell.length_b   1.000
_cell.length_c   1.000
_cell.angle_alpha   90.00
_cell.angle_beta   90.00
_cell.angle_gamma   90.00
#
_symmetry.space_group_name_H-M   'P 1'
#
loop_
_entity.id
_entity.type
_entity.pdbx_description
1 polymer ?
#
loop_
_entity_poly.entity_id
_entity_poly.type
_entity_poly.pdbx_seq_one_letter_code
_entity_poly.pdbx_strand_id
1 'polypeptide(L)'
;MKKYFLIISFLLFAVNVTFAQTQKFGYVDSQVILTQFPESIKAQGDLDAITNLWLAQIDSMSLGYQQALADYQQQAGTMTDAQKQVKQQELIATEQAILAFRNQKFNQQGGEIFLKQEEIFEPVKQKIYAAIE
;
A
#
# COMPACT_ATOMS: atom_id res chain seq x y z
N MET A 1 43.37 -22.06 -2.78
CA MET A 1 41.95 -21.83 -2.43
C MET A 1 41.61 -20.36 -2.10
N LYS A 2 42.33 -19.36 -2.64
CA LYS A 2 42.02 -17.92 -2.43
C LYS A 2 41.35 -17.24 -3.64
N LYS A 3 41.30 -17.93 -4.79
CA LYS A 3 40.77 -17.40 -6.05
C LYS A 3 39.25 -17.54 -6.19
N TYR A 4 38.64 -18.52 -5.49
CA TYR A 4 37.19 -18.73 -5.50
C TYR A 4 36.43 -17.81 -4.55
N PHE A 5 37.12 -17.21 -3.56
CA PHE A 5 36.50 -16.26 -2.62
C PHE A 5 36.18 -14.91 -3.29
N LEU A 6 36.95 -14.51 -4.31
CA LEU A 6 36.73 -13.28 -5.07
C LEU A 6 35.54 -13.37 -6.05
N ILE A 7 35.24 -14.57 -6.55
CA ILE A 7 34.13 -14.78 -7.52
C ILE A 7 32.76 -14.77 -6.80
N ILE A 8 32.69 -15.29 -5.57
CA ILE A 8 31.47 -15.26 -4.75
C ILE A 8 31.16 -13.86 -4.24
N SER A 9 32.18 -13.04 -3.95
CA SER A 9 31.98 -11.64 -3.53
C SER A 9 31.53 -10.73 -4.68
N PHE A 10 31.78 -11.10 -5.95
CA PHE A 10 31.35 -10.32 -7.12
C PHE A 10 29.88 -10.59 -7.48
N LEU A 11 29.34 -11.77 -7.17
CA LEU A 11 27.91 -12.08 -7.35
C LEU A 11 26.99 -11.31 -6.39
N LEU A 12 27.50 -10.89 -5.22
CA LEU A 12 26.75 -10.12 -4.23
C LEU A 12 26.61 -8.62 -4.57
N PHE A 13 27.37 -8.11 -5.55
CA PHE A 13 27.31 -6.70 -5.93
C PHE A 13 26.42 -6.42 -7.16
N ALA A 14 25.98 -7.46 -7.88
CA ALA A 14 25.22 -7.32 -9.13
C ALA A 14 23.70 -7.16 -8.96
N VAL A 15 23.17 -7.21 -7.72
CA VAL A 15 21.71 -7.10 -7.47
C VAL A 15 21.26 -5.69 -7.04
N ASN A 16 22.17 -4.71 -7.02
CA ASN A 16 21.90 -3.35 -6.53
C ASN A 16 21.63 -2.29 -7.62
N VAL A 17 21.10 -2.67 -8.78
CA VAL A 17 20.66 -1.68 -9.78
C VAL A 17 19.41 -2.17 -10.49
N THR A 18 18.24 -1.92 -9.89
CA THR A 18 16.94 -1.60 -10.55
C THR A 18 15.76 -1.76 -9.58
N PHE A 19 15.76 -1.00 -8.48
CA PHE A 19 14.53 -0.68 -7.75
C PHE A 19 14.32 0.83 -7.73
N ALA A 20 14.38 1.43 -8.92
CA ALA A 20 13.73 2.70 -9.23
C ALA A 20 12.52 2.44 -10.13
N GLN A 21 11.76 1.37 -9.83
CA GLN A 21 10.34 1.42 -10.10
C GLN A 21 9.72 1.99 -8.84
N THR A 22 9.74 3.33 -8.78
CA THR A 22 8.69 4.06 -8.10
C THR A 22 7.39 3.54 -8.70
N GLN A 23 6.82 2.50 -8.10
CA GLN A 23 5.40 2.22 -8.16
C GLN A 23 4.76 3.42 -7.47
N LYS A 24 4.77 4.56 -8.17
CA LYS A 24 3.73 5.55 -8.04
C LYS A 24 2.48 4.73 -8.32
N PHE A 25 1.80 4.28 -7.27
CA PHE A 25 0.36 4.09 -7.39
C PHE A 25 -0.13 5.31 -8.16
N GLY A 26 -0.66 5.05 -9.35
CA GLY A 26 -0.71 6.02 -10.43
C GLY A 26 -1.40 7.31 -10.02
N TYR A 27 -0.62 8.30 -9.57
CA TYR A 27 -0.79 9.68 -9.98
C TYR A 27 -0.38 9.77 -11.46
N VAL A 28 -1.05 9.00 -12.31
CA VAL A 28 -0.99 9.18 -13.76
C VAL A 28 -2.05 10.21 -14.06
N ASP A 29 -1.63 11.45 -14.18
CA ASP A 29 -2.22 12.40 -15.13
C ASP A 29 -3.76 12.46 -15.25
N SER A 30 -4.51 12.39 -14.14
CA SER A 30 -5.90 12.87 -14.14
C SER A 30 -5.99 14.38 -14.42
N GLN A 31 -4.87 15.08 -14.55
CA GLN A 31 -4.77 16.53 -14.74
C GLN A 31 -5.14 17.03 -16.15
N VAL A 32 -5.24 16.18 -17.18
CA VAL A 32 -5.35 16.72 -18.55
C VAL A 32 -6.76 16.63 -19.15
N ILE A 33 -7.61 15.69 -18.71
CA ILE A 33 -8.92 15.45 -19.36
C ILE A 33 -10.13 15.87 -18.50
N LEU A 34 -10.01 15.89 -17.16
CA LEU A 34 -11.12 16.27 -16.26
C LEU A 34 -11.16 17.76 -15.87
N THR A 35 -10.20 18.55 -16.33
CA THR A 35 -9.98 19.96 -15.94
C THR A 35 -10.99 20.96 -16.48
N GLN A 36 -11.96 20.53 -17.31
CA GLN A 36 -12.97 21.43 -17.88
C GLN A 36 -14.29 21.49 -17.09
N PHE A 37 -14.51 20.61 -16.11
CA PHE A 37 -15.72 20.61 -15.27
C PHE A 37 -15.36 20.66 -13.78
N PRO A 38 -15.75 21.73 -13.05
CA PRO A 38 -15.49 21.85 -11.60
C PRO A 38 -15.95 20.65 -10.77
N GLU A 39 -17.05 20.00 -11.17
CA GLU A 39 -17.53 18.79 -10.47
C GLU A 39 -16.59 17.59 -10.60
N SER A 40 -15.96 17.41 -11.75
CA SER A 40 -14.97 16.35 -11.98
C SER A 40 -13.73 16.53 -11.12
N ILE A 41 -13.29 17.79 -10.94
CA ILE A 41 -12.15 18.14 -10.08
C ILE A 41 -12.48 17.81 -8.62
N LYS A 42 -13.68 18.18 -8.15
CA LYS A 42 -14.12 17.85 -6.79
C LYS A 42 -14.20 16.35 -6.56
N ALA A 43 -14.81 15.60 -7.49
CA ALA A 43 -14.91 14.16 -7.44
C ALA A 43 -13.53 13.47 -7.37
N GLN A 44 -12.57 13.93 -8.18
CA GLN A 44 -11.21 13.42 -8.10
C GLN A 44 -10.57 13.70 -6.73
N GLY A 45 -10.73 14.91 -6.19
CA GLY A 45 -10.23 15.26 -4.86
C GLY A 45 -10.84 14.42 -3.73
N ASP A 46 -12.14 14.12 -3.82
CA ASP A 46 -12.84 13.26 -2.85
C ASP A 46 -12.29 11.82 -2.90
N LEU A 47 -12.02 11.28 -4.09
CA LEU A 47 -11.43 9.94 -4.26
C LEU A 47 -9.97 9.89 -3.77
N ASP A 48 -9.19 10.94 -4.03
CA ASP A 48 -7.81 11.06 -3.56
C ASP A 48 -7.75 11.12 -2.03
N ALA A 49 -8.68 11.82 -1.39
CA ALA A 49 -8.78 11.90 0.06
C ALA A 49 -9.02 10.52 0.70
N ILE A 50 -9.94 9.72 0.14
CA ILE A 50 -10.21 8.35 0.61
C ILE A 50 -8.97 7.46 0.41
N THR A 51 -8.33 7.57 -0.75
CA THR A 51 -7.10 6.81 -1.05
C THR A 51 -6.01 7.11 -0.04
N ASN A 52 -5.75 8.39 0.24
CA ASN A 52 -4.75 8.82 1.20
C ASN A 52 -5.09 8.36 2.64
N LEU A 53 -6.36 8.38 3.03
CA LEU A 53 -6.81 7.87 4.32
C LEU A 53 -6.47 6.38 4.49
N TRP A 54 -6.79 5.55 3.50
CA TRP A 54 -6.49 4.12 3.56
C TRP A 54 -4.99 3.81 3.50
N LEU A 55 -4.21 4.59 2.74
CA LEU A 55 -2.76 4.48 2.75
C LEU A 55 -2.18 4.82 4.13
N ALA A 56 -2.63 5.92 4.74
CA ALA A 56 -2.20 6.29 6.10
C ALA A 56 -2.56 5.21 7.14
N GLN A 57 -3.70 4.53 6.98
CA GLN A 57 -4.07 3.43 7.84
C GLN A 57 -3.13 2.22 7.68
N ILE A 58 -2.79 1.86 6.44
CA ILE A 58 -1.79 0.81 6.16
C ILE A 58 -0.43 1.16 6.77
N ASP A 59 0.00 2.41 6.63
CA ASP A 59 1.27 2.89 7.18
C ASP A 59 1.29 2.81 8.70
N SER A 60 0.20 3.23 9.36
CA SER A 60 0.05 3.13 10.81
C SER A 60 0.11 1.69 11.30
N MET A 61 -0.58 0.76 10.61
CA MET A 61 -0.53 -0.66 10.97
C MET A 61 0.88 -1.24 10.77
N SER A 62 1.54 -0.86 9.66
CA SER A 62 2.90 -1.31 9.32
C SER A 62 3.94 -0.80 10.31
N LEU A 63 3.78 0.43 10.81
CA LEU A 63 4.62 0.97 11.88
C LEU A 63 4.42 0.21 13.19
N GLY A 64 3.17 -0.08 13.56
CA GLY A 64 2.86 -0.90 14.73
C GLY A 64 3.47 -2.30 14.67
N TYR A 65 3.38 -2.95 13.50
CA TYR A 65 4.03 -4.24 13.25
C TYR A 65 5.55 -4.17 13.41
N GLN A 66 6.20 -3.16 12.82
CA GLN A 66 7.65 -2.98 12.93
C GLN A 66 8.09 -2.77 14.38
N GLN A 67 7.35 -1.97 15.15
CA GLN A 67 7.64 -1.77 16.58
C GLN A 67 7.49 -3.08 17.36
N ALA A 68 6.40 -3.83 17.16
CA ALA A 68 6.18 -5.11 17.83
C ALA A 68 7.27 -6.14 17.48
N LEU A 69 7.74 -6.15 16.24
CA LEU A 69 8.83 -7.01 15.79
C LEU A 69 10.14 -6.64 16.46
N ALA A 70 10.47 -5.35 16.54
CA ALA A 70 11.65 -4.86 17.21
C ALA A 70 11.63 -5.19 18.71
N ASP A 71 10.50 -4.98 19.38
CA ASP A 71 10.31 -5.31 20.79
C ASP A 71 10.49 -6.82 21.04
N TYR A 72 9.91 -7.66 20.17
CA TYR A 72 10.10 -9.10 20.23
C TYR A 72 11.58 -9.48 20.09
N GLN A 73 12.31 -8.90 19.12
CA GLN A 73 13.73 -9.18 18.92
C GLN A 73 14.59 -8.83 20.16
N GLN A 74 14.27 -7.72 20.83
CA GLN A 74 14.98 -7.30 22.04
C GLN A 74 14.69 -8.21 23.24
N GLN A 75 13.45 -8.68 23.36
CA GLN A 75 12.98 -9.43 24.54
C GLN A 75 13.04 -10.96 24.37
N ALA A 76 13.23 -11.47 23.15
CA ALA A 76 13.20 -12.90 22.84
C ALA A 76 14.19 -13.70 23.70
N GLY A 77 15.35 -13.14 24.05
CA GLY A 77 16.34 -13.79 24.89
C GLY A 77 15.88 -14.09 26.33
N THR A 78 14.90 -13.33 26.84
CA THR A 78 14.34 -13.49 28.19
C THR A 78 12.99 -14.20 28.22
N MET A 79 12.42 -14.50 27.04
CA MET A 79 11.11 -15.15 26.91
C MET A 79 11.21 -16.67 26.98
N THR A 80 10.19 -17.29 27.57
CA THR A 80 9.95 -18.74 27.43
C THR A 80 9.50 -19.07 26.02
N ASP A 81 9.64 -20.34 25.61
CA ASP A 81 9.26 -20.75 24.26
C ASP A 81 7.75 -20.59 23.99
N ALA A 82 6.91 -20.79 25.02
CA ALA A 82 5.48 -20.52 24.92
C ALA A 82 5.19 -19.03 24.67
N GLN A 83 5.89 -18.12 25.37
CA GLN A 83 5.75 -16.67 25.15
C GLN A 83 6.20 -16.26 23.75
N LYS A 84 7.32 -16.84 23.26
CA LYS A 84 7.79 -16.58 21.90
C LYS A 84 6.77 -17.02 20.86
N GLN A 85 6.19 -18.21 21.02
CA GLN A 85 5.19 -18.72 20.10
C GLN A 85 3.96 -17.83 20.02
N VAL A 86 3.44 -17.36 21.17
CA VAL A 86 2.33 -16.41 21.20
C VAL A 86 2.69 -15.11 20.47
N LYS A 87 3.86 -14.53 20.76
CA LYS A 87 4.30 -13.28 20.11
C LYS A 87 4.51 -13.43 18.60
N GLN A 88 5.04 -14.56 18.15
CA GLN A 88 5.18 -14.86 16.73
C GLN A 88 3.81 -14.97 16.04
N GLN A 89 2.83 -15.61 16.69
CA GLN A 89 1.46 -15.67 16.16
C GLN A 89 0.80 -14.30 16.07
N GLU A 90 0.99 -13.43 17.07
CA GLU A 90 0.52 -12.05 17.04
C GLU A 90 1.14 -11.25 15.88
N LEU A 91 2.45 -11.41 15.66
CA LEU A 91 3.15 -10.76 14.54
C LEU A 91 2.62 -11.23 13.19
N ILE A 92 2.47 -12.55 13.00
CA ILE A 92 1.91 -13.14 11.78
C ILE A 92 0.47 -12.64 11.55
N ALA A 93 -0.36 -12.62 12.59
CA ALA A 93 -1.74 -12.14 12.50
C ALA A 93 -1.79 -10.65 12.10
N THR A 94 -0.88 -9.84 12.64
CA THR A 94 -0.77 -8.41 12.30
C THR A 94 -0.36 -8.22 10.84
N GLU A 95 0.64 -8.97 10.37
CA GLU A 95 1.07 -8.95 8.97
C GLU A 95 -0.08 -9.35 8.02
N GLN A 96 -0.79 -10.43 8.36
CA GLN A 96 -1.96 -10.87 7.59
C GLN A 96 -3.08 -9.82 7.57
N ALA A 97 -3.32 -9.13 8.68
CA ALA A 97 -4.32 -8.06 8.74
C ALA A 97 -3.96 -6.88 7.83
N ILE A 98 -2.67 -6.50 7.75
CA ILE A 98 -2.20 -5.45 6.83
C ILE A 98 -2.46 -5.86 5.37
N LEU A 99 -2.09 -7.09 5.01
CA LEU A 99 -2.28 -7.63 3.66
C LEU A 99 -3.76 -7.73 3.29
N ALA A 100 -4.58 -8.24 4.21
CA ALA A 100 -6.02 -8.34 4.04
C ALA A 100 -6.67 -6.97 3.84
N PHE A 101 -6.30 -5.98 4.66
CA PHE A 101 -6.80 -4.61 4.53
C PHE A 101 -6.41 -4.01 3.17
N ARG A 102 -5.12 -4.10 2.79
CA ARG A 102 -4.65 -3.61 1.49
C ARG A 102 -5.40 -4.27 0.33
N ASN A 103 -5.59 -5.59 0.40
CA ASN A 103 -6.32 -6.32 -0.63
C ASN A 103 -7.79 -5.88 -0.67
N GLN A 104 -8.49 -5.85 0.46
CA GLN A 104 -9.88 -5.43 0.52
C GLN A 104 -10.09 -4.03 -0.08
N LYS A 105 -9.19 -3.08 0.19
CA LYS A 105 -9.30 -1.71 -0.32
C LYS A 105 -8.88 -1.57 -1.77
N PHE A 106 -7.78 -2.20 -2.18
CA PHE A 106 -7.09 -1.91 -3.45
C PHE A 106 -6.93 -3.11 -4.40
N ASN A 107 -7.63 -4.23 -4.16
CA ASN A 107 -7.57 -5.39 -5.05
C ASN A 107 -7.97 -5.00 -6.49
N GLN A 108 -7.15 -5.40 -7.46
CA GLN A 108 -7.37 -5.13 -8.88
C GLN A 108 -8.67 -5.72 -9.45
N GLN A 109 -9.27 -6.72 -8.79
CA GLN A 109 -10.50 -7.39 -9.23
C GLN A 109 -11.79 -6.81 -8.62
N GLY A 110 -11.77 -5.56 -8.14
CA GLY A 110 -12.95 -4.92 -7.53
C GLY A 110 -12.82 -4.67 -6.03
N GLY A 111 -11.63 -4.25 -5.58
CA GLY A 111 -11.48 -3.67 -4.23
C GLY A 111 -12.42 -2.49 -3.99
N GLU A 112 -12.58 -2.12 -2.72
CA GLU A 112 -13.50 -1.05 -2.30
C GLU A 112 -13.26 0.30 -3.00
N ILE A 113 -12.03 0.54 -3.48
CA ILE A 113 -11.69 1.73 -4.27
C ILE A 113 -12.53 1.86 -5.54
N PHE A 114 -12.90 0.76 -6.19
CA PHE A 114 -13.70 0.77 -7.42
C PHE A 114 -15.14 1.21 -7.13
N LEU A 115 -15.73 0.66 -6.07
CA LEU A 115 -17.07 1.04 -5.62
C LEU A 115 -17.11 2.53 -5.24
N LYS A 116 -16.07 3.02 -4.57
CA LYS A 116 -15.97 4.45 -4.22
C LYS A 116 -15.78 5.34 -5.43
N GLN A 117 -15.00 4.91 -6.41
CA GLN A 117 -14.87 5.64 -7.67
C GLN A 117 -16.23 5.73 -8.39
N GLU A 118 -16.99 4.64 -8.49
CA GLU A 118 -18.33 4.67 -9.10
C GLU A 118 -19.28 5.60 -8.34
N GLU A 119 -19.36 5.47 -7.02
CA GLU A 119 -20.22 6.29 -6.15
C GLU A 119 -19.93 7.80 -6.30
N ILE A 120 -18.65 8.17 -6.36
CA ILE A 120 -18.20 9.57 -6.42
C ILE A 120 -18.42 10.19 -7.82
N PHE A 121 -18.19 9.42 -8.87
CA PHE A 121 -18.27 9.93 -10.25
C PHE A 121 -19.68 9.82 -10.85
N GLU A 122 -20.58 9.01 -10.29
CA GLU A 122 -21.97 8.92 -10.75
C GLU A 122 -22.70 10.29 -10.84
N PRO A 123 -22.67 11.16 -9.81
CA PRO A 123 -23.31 12.49 -9.92
C PRO A 123 -22.63 13.41 -10.94
N VAL A 124 -21.34 13.21 -11.21
CA VAL A 124 -20.60 13.96 -12.24
C VAL A 124 -21.13 13.59 -13.62
N LYS A 125 -21.30 12.28 -13.89
CA LYS A 125 -21.88 11.80 -15.16
C LYS A 125 -23.26 12.40 -15.39
N GLN A 126 -24.14 12.36 -14.38
CA GLN A 126 -25.50 12.90 -14.48
C GLN A 126 -25.53 14.38 -14.85
N LYS A 127 -24.66 15.19 -14.24
CA LYS A 127 -24.56 16.62 -14.55
C LYS A 127 -24.03 16.90 -15.95
N ILE A 128 -23.06 16.12 -16.41
CA ILE A 128 -22.55 16.23 -17.79
C ILE A 128 -23.66 15.88 -18.78
N TYR A 129 -24.42 14.81 -18.55
CA TYR A 129 -25.53 14.43 -19.42
C TYR A 129 -26.61 15.53 -19.49
N ALA A 130 -27.02 16.07 -18.35
CA ALA A 130 -28.00 17.16 -18.29
C ALA A 130 -27.51 18.49 -18.92
N ALA A 131 -26.20 18.69 -19.08
CA ALA A 131 -25.64 19.87 -19.74
C ALA A 131 -25.53 19.73 -21.27
N ILE A 132 -25.72 18.51 -21.80
CA ILE A 132 -25.67 18.20 -23.23
C ILE A 132 -27.08 18.14 -23.85
N GLU A 133 -28.10 17.85 -23.04
CA GLU A 133 -29.53 17.98 -23.40
C GLU A 133 -30.00 19.44 -23.45
#